data_AF-A0A5B7WPV1-F1
#
_entry.id   AF-A0A5B7WPV1-F1
#
_cell.length_a   1.000
_cell.length_b   1.000
_cell.length_c   1.000
_cell.angle_alpha   90.00
_cell.angle_beta   90.00
_cell.angle_gamma   90.00
#
_symmetry.space_group_name_H-M   'P 1'
#
loop_
_entity.id
_entity.type
_entity.pdbx_description
1 polymer ?
#
loop_
_entity_poly.entity_id
_entity_poly.type
_entity_poly.pdbx_seq_one_letter_code
_entity_poly.pdbx_strand_id
1 'polypeptide(L)'
;MAMWVANSGIKSVKGFLPPCNLINSWKVNEPGNITVYLENSYRFNSDGMFQSYQTAEDELRVMGLVMFESIGESSPELEAVTFTTEDRSKSGTYSRARTGADPADLESWAEEKYVQWLDSMNDTYESFCGKSIKKLEDYRSCIPTDPHAYIASVEAPARGELLVTLADGKWQNNTYDTARIPGVDFVSGNMILKINKKAHSSEAVEKLTVKTENGKESSTGTREQWSQ
;
A
#
# COMPACT_ATOMS: atom_id res chain seq x y z
N MET A 1 -8.06 -32.90 -2.15
CA MET A 1 -8.48 -31.83 -3.08
C MET A 1 -9.23 -30.80 -2.24
N ALA A 2 -8.56 -29.70 -1.86
CA ALA A 2 -9.10 -28.78 -0.86
C ALA A 2 -10.31 -28.02 -1.42
N MET A 3 -11.45 -28.10 -0.73
CA MET A 3 -12.78 -27.64 -1.16
C MET A 3 -12.88 -26.15 -1.54
N TRP A 4 -11.86 -25.33 -1.27
CA TRP A 4 -11.87 -23.91 -1.63
C TRP A 4 -11.63 -23.67 -3.12
N VAL A 5 -10.78 -24.45 -3.81
CA VAL A 5 -10.54 -24.25 -5.27
C VAL A 5 -11.84 -24.34 -6.09
N ALA A 6 -12.86 -25.04 -5.56
CA ALA A 6 -14.18 -25.11 -6.16
C ALA A 6 -15.08 -23.88 -5.85
N ASN A 7 -14.81 -23.15 -4.76
CA ASN A 7 -15.62 -22.03 -4.27
C ASN A 7 -15.06 -20.63 -4.59
N SER A 8 -13.76 -20.47 -4.86
CA SER A 8 -13.15 -19.14 -5.13
C SER A 8 -13.43 -18.58 -6.53
N GLY A 9 -14.11 -19.34 -7.41
CA GLY A 9 -14.36 -18.91 -8.80
C GLY A 9 -13.12 -18.85 -9.70
N ILE A 10 -11.91 -19.05 -9.17
CA ILE A 10 -10.65 -19.08 -9.94
C ILE A 10 -10.55 -20.43 -10.67
N LYS A 11 -11.14 -20.48 -11.87
CA LYS A 11 -11.23 -21.71 -12.68
C LYS A 11 -10.04 -21.93 -13.62
N SER A 12 -9.18 -20.91 -13.81
CA SER A 12 -8.09 -20.95 -14.80
C SER A 12 -7.16 -19.74 -14.68
N VAL A 13 -5.89 -19.89 -15.07
CA VAL A 13 -4.99 -18.77 -15.43
C VAL A 13 -5.23 -18.29 -16.89
N LYS A 14 -6.44 -18.47 -17.43
CA LYS A 14 -6.79 -18.02 -18.78
C LYS A 14 -7.25 -16.57 -18.67
N GLY A 15 -6.49 -15.64 -19.25
CA GLY A 15 -6.75 -14.19 -19.17
C GLY A 15 -5.52 -13.36 -18.82
N PHE A 16 -4.42 -14.02 -18.44
CA PHE A 16 -3.16 -13.35 -18.12
C PHE A 16 -2.50 -12.79 -19.38
N LEU A 17 -1.86 -11.63 -19.22
CA LEU A 17 -0.85 -11.15 -20.15
C LEU A 17 0.50 -11.84 -19.82
N PRO A 18 1.46 -11.87 -20.76
CA PRO A 18 2.70 -12.65 -20.65
C PRO A 18 3.37 -12.57 -19.26
N PRO A 19 3.95 -13.66 -18.73
CA PRO A 19 4.42 -14.87 -19.44
C PRO A 19 3.61 -16.14 -19.12
N CYS A 20 2.36 -16.21 -19.57
CA CYS A 20 1.47 -17.36 -19.27
C CYS A 20 1.99 -18.69 -19.83
N ASN A 21 2.80 -18.64 -20.89
CA ASN A 21 3.42 -19.80 -21.53
C ASN A 21 4.56 -20.41 -20.71
N LEU A 22 5.01 -19.75 -19.65
CA LEU A 22 6.10 -20.19 -18.78
C LEU A 22 5.62 -20.53 -17.37
N ILE A 23 4.31 -20.53 -17.12
CA ILE A 23 3.72 -20.99 -15.86
C ILE A 23 3.57 -22.52 -15.91
N ASN A 24 4.33 -23.23 -15.08
CA ASN A 24 4.29 -24.69 -15.01
C ASN A 24 3.21 -25.22 -14.08
N SER A 25 3.05 -24.59 -12.93
CA SER A 25 2.06 -25.00 -11.94
C SER A 25 1.74 -23.85 -11.00
N TRP A 26 0.70 -24.03 -10.19
CA TRP A 26 0.41 -23.15 -9.08
C TRP A 26 -0.07 -23.98 -7.90
N LYS A 27 0.10 -23.44 -6.70
CA LYS A 27 -0.30 -24.06 -5.45
C LYS A 27 -0.91 -23.03 -4.54
N VAL A 28 -1.93 -23.46 -3.83
CA VAL A 28 -2.44 -22.79 -2.65
C VAL A 28 -1.70 -23.33 -1.43
N ASN A 29 -0.94 -22.48 -0.74
CA ASN A 29 -0.19 -22.92 0.44
C ASN A 29 -1.02 -22.81 1.72
N GLU A 30 -1.77 -21.72 1.85
CA GLU A 30 -2.63 -21.39 2.99
C GLU A 30 -3.77 -20.47 2.50
N PRO A 31 -4.89 -20.33 3.26
CA PRO A 31 -5.99 -19.42 2.92
C PRO A 31 -5.51 -18.05 2.41
N GLY A 32 -6.02 -17.64 1.24
CA GLY A 32 -5.69 -16.37 0.60
C GLY A 32 -4.31 -16.30 -0.08
N ASN A 33 -3.49 -17.35 -0.05
CA ASN A 33 -2.13 -17.28 -0.61
C ASN A 33 -1.93 -18.27 -1.77
N ILE A 34 -1.59 -17.71 -2.94
CA ILE A 34 -1.29 -18.47 -4.16
C ILE A 34 0.20 -18.36 -4.46
N THR A 35 0.85 -19.47 -4.77
CA THR A 35 2.19 -19.50 -5.38
C THR A 35 2.09 -20.03 -6.80
N VAL A 36 2.71 -19.32 -7.73
CA VAL A 36 2.82 -19.66 -9.15
C VAL A 36 4.27 -20.01 -9.44
N TYR A 37 4.49 -21.15 -10.09
CA TYR A 37 5.80 -21.66 -10.46
C TYR A 37 6.06 -21.40 -11.94
N LEU A 38 7.13 -20.67 -12.22
CA LEU A 38 7.63 -20.36 -13.55
C LEU A 38 8.74 -21.33 -13.95
N GLU A 39 8.79 -21.67 -15.24
CA GLU A 39 9.94 -22.35 -15.82
C GLU A 39 11.25 -21.59 -15.52
N ASN A 40 12.31 -22.34 -15.22
CA ASN A 40 13.66 -21.78 -15.08
C ASN A 40 14.18 -21.16 -16.40
N SER A 41 13.50 -21.39 -17.51
CA SER A 41 13.78 -20.78 -18.82
C SER A 41 13.38 -19.30 -18.90
N TYR A 42 12.61 -18.79 -17.92
CA TYR A 42 12.20 -17.39 -17.85
C TYR A 42 13.40 -16.44 -17.86
N ARG A 43 13.36 -15.46 -18.78
CA ARG A 43 14.41 -14.46 -18.92
C ARG A 43 13.95 -13.13 -18.35
N PHE A 44 14.51 -12.79 -17.19
CA PHE A 44 14.29 -11.49 -16.54
C PHE A 44 14.82 -10.34 -17.40
N ASN A 45 14.09 -9.22 -17.41
CA ASN A 45 14.44 -7.98 -18.12
C ASN A 45 14.73 -8.17 -19.63
N SER A 46 13.97 -9.05 -20.28
CA SER A 46 14.22 -9.42 -21.69
C SER A 46 13.84 -8.35 -22.72
N ASP A 47 12.97 -7.41 -22.35
CA ASP A 47 12.47 -6.32 -23.19
C ASP A 47 13.20 -4.99 -22.94
N GLY A 48 14.06 -4.90 -21.92
CA GLY A 48 14.87 -3.71 -21.61
C GLY A 48 14.04 -2.48 -21.20
N MET A 49 12.75 -2.66 -20.91
CA MET A 49 11.80 -1.60 -20.55
C MET A 49 11.87 -1.23 -19.07
N PHE A 50 12.67 -1.94 -18.28
CA PHE A 50 12.83 -1.72 -16.85
C PHE A 50 13.74 -0.52 -16.56
N GLN A 51 13.30 0.34 -15.64
CA GLN A 51 14.15 1.38 -15.06
C GLN A 51 15.26 0.70 -14.24
N SER A 52 16.45 1.30 -14.19
CA SER A 52 17.73 0.69 -13.78
C SER A 52 17.82 0.13 -12.34
N TYR A 53 16.73 0.14 -11.58
CA TYR A 53 16.65 -0.28 -10.18
C TYR A 53 15.74 -1.50 -9.94
N GLN A 54 15.10 -2.06 -10.96
CA GLN A 54 14.19 -3.20 -10.80
C GLN A 54 14.94 -4.53 -10.97
N THR A 55 14.93 -5.32 -9.91
CA THR A 55 15.56 -6.66 -9.81
C THR A 55 14.65 -7.75 -10.38
N ALA A 56 15.18 -8.97 -10.55
CA ALA A 56 14.36 -10.14 -10.90
C ALA A 56 13.20 -10.38 -9.91
N GLU A 57 13.37 -10.03 -8.63
CA GLU A 57 12.32 -10.16 -7.63
C GLU A 57 11.24 -9.09 -7.79
N ASP A 58 11.61 -7.86 -8.19
CA ASP A 58 10.64 -6.80 -8.50
C ASP A 58 9.78 -7.18 -9.70
N GLU A 59 10.38 -7.79 -10.73
CA GLU A 59 9.66 -8.28 -11.91
C GLU A 59 8.64 -9.38 -11.53
N LEU A 60 9.01 -10.32 -10.65
CA LEU A 60 8.10 -11.34 -10.13
C LEU A 60 7.00 -10.74 -9.24
N ARG A 61 7.31 -9.69 -8.45
CA ARG A 61 6.31 -8.94 -7.70
C ARG A 61 5.31 -8.23 -8.62
N VAL A 62 5.76 -7.63 -9.72
CA VAL A 62 4.87 -7.03 -10.72
C VAL A 62 3.96 -8.07 -11.37
N MET A 63 4.45 -9.28 -11.65
CA MET A 63 3.58 -10.37 -12.11
C MET A 63 2.52 -10.75 -11.06
N GLY A 64 2.93 -10.81 -9.79
CA GLY A 64 2.02 -11.00 -8.66
C GLY A 64 0.92 -9.93 -8.62
N LEU A 65 1.28 -8.66 -8.80
CA LEU A 65 0.34 -7.54 -8.89
C LEU A 65 -0.66 -7.72 -10.03
N VAL A 66 -0.18 -7.98 -11.24
CA VAL A 66 -1.05 -8.18 -12.42
C VAL A 66 -2.02 -9.35 -12.21
N MET A 67 -1.54 -10.44 -11.61
CA MET A 67 -2.38 -11.57 -11.22
C MET A 67 -3.45 -11.16 -10.22
N PHE A 68 -3.01 -10.46 -9.18
CA PHE A 68 -3.86 -10.02 -8.09
C PHE A 68 -4.92 -9.04 -8.57
N GLU A 69 -4.60 -8.08 -9.43
CA GLU A 69 -5.58 -7.17 -10.02
C GLU A 69 -6.57 -7.92 -10.93
N SER A 70 -6.09 -8.91 -11.69
CA SER A 70 -6.95 -9.68 -12.60
C SER A 70 -7.97 -10.58 -11.90
N ILE A 71 -7.67 -11.10 -10.69
CA ILE A 71 -8.56 -12.05 -9.99
C ILE A 71 -9.02 -11.57 -8.62
N GLY A 72 -8.28 -10.66 -7.98
CA GLY A 72 -8.51 -10.20 -6.62
C GLY A 72 -9.77 -9.36 -6.44
N GLU A 73 -10.28 -8.72 -7.50
CA GLU A 73 -11.62 -8.11 -7.48
C GLU A 73 -12.73 -9.15 -7.30
N SER A 74 -12.56 -10.34 -7.90
CA SER A 74 -13.53 -11.44 -7.83
C SER A 74 -13.25 -12.39 -6.66
N SER A 75 -12.09 -12.28 -6.02
CA SER A 75 -11.64 -13.11 -4.90
C SER A 75 -11.18 -12.21 -3.74
N PRO A 76 -12.13 -11.66 -2.96
CA PRO A 76 -11.81 -10.81 -1.80
C PRO A 76 -10.96 -11.53 -0.74
N GLU A 77 -10.98 -12.86 -0.73
CA GLU A 77 -10.17 -13.71 0.14
C GLU A 77 -8.71 -13.85 -0.30
N LEU A 78 -8.35 -13.41 -1.52
CA LEU A 78 -6.97 -13.43 -1.98
C LEU A 78 -6.16 -12.37 -1.23
N GLU A 79 -5.10 -12.78 -0.55
CA GLU A 79 -4.23 -11.94 0.27
C GLU A 79 -2.83 -11.83 -0.31
N ALA A 80 -2.34 -12.83 -1.06
CA ALA A 80 -1.08 -12.71 -1.78
C ALA A 80 -0.95 -13.67 -2.98
N VAL A 81 -0.10 -13.25 -3.92
CA VAL A 81 0.37 -14.03 -5.07
C VAL A 81 1.89 -13.98 -5.11
N THR A 82 2.52 -15.14 -4.94
CA THR A 82 3.96 -15.32 -5.11
C THR A 82 4.25 -15.91 -6.47
N PHE A 83 5.13 -15.29 -7.25
CA PHE A 83 5.76 -15.93 -8.40
C PHE A 83 7.16 -16.40 -8.02
N THR A 84 7.49 -17.64 -8.37
CA THR A 84 8.80 -18.23 -8.11
C THR A 84 9.25 -19.10 -9.27
N THR A 85 10.55 -19.19 -9.50
CA THR A 85 11.16 -20.16 -10.43
C THR A 85 10.99 -21.59 -9.89
N GLU A 86 11.00 -22.60 -10.76
CA GLU A 86 10.86 -24.01 -10.34
C GLU A 86 11.90 -24.45 -9.32
N ASP A 87 13.15 -24.01 -9.51
CA ASP A 87 14.24 -24.27 -8.58
C ASP A 87 14.23 -23.36 -7.34
N ARG A 88 13.27 -22.42 -7.29
CA ARG A 88 13.10 -21.41 -6.24
C ARG A 88 14.29 -20.47 -6.07
N SER A 89 15.17 -20.40 -7.07
CA SER A 89 16.34 -19.51 -7.05
C SER A 89 15.96 -18.02 -7.07
N LYS A 90 14.74 -17.73 -7.55
CA LYS A 90 14.10 -16.41 -7.59
C LYS A 90 12.65 -16.48 -7.15
N SER A 91 12.21 -15.51 -6.37
CA SER A 91 10.84 -15.40 -5.88
C SER A 91 10.46 -13.93 -5.67
N GLY A 92 9.21 -13.58 -5.95
CA GLY A 92 8.64 -12.28 -5.64
C GLY A 92 7.18 -12.45 -5.24
N THR A 93 6.77 -11.82 -4.15
CA THR A 93 5.40 -11.89 -3.63
C THR A 93 4.75 -10.52 -3.72
N TYR A 94 3.61 -10.47 -4.41
CA TYR A 94 2.68 -9.36 -4.27
C TYR A 94 1.60 -9.76 -3.27
N SER A 95 1.50 -9.02 -2.18
CA SER A 95 0.41 -9.12 -1.23
C SER A 95 -0.64 -8.05 -1.54
N ARG A 96 -1.84 -8.19 -0.96
CA ARG A 96 -2.87 -7.15 -0.95
C ARG A 96 -2.34 -5.84 -0.35
N ALA A 97 -1.26 -5.92 0.43
CA ALA A 97 -0.45 -4.77 0.74
C ALA A 97 0.11 -4.19 -0.57
N ARG A 98 -0.37 -3.03 -1.02
CA ARG A 98 -0.15 -2.46 -2.37
C ARG A 98 1.31 -2.28 -2.79
N THR A 99 2.25 -2.35 -1.85
CA THR A 99 3.71 -2.27 -2.08
C THR A 99 4.39 -3.65 -2.19
N GLY A 100 3.67 -4.76 -1.96
CA GLY A 100 4.25 -6.10 -1.83
C GLY A 100 4.93 -6.36 -0.47
N ALA A 101 4.69 -5.49 0.51
CA ALA A 101 5.22 -5.58 1.87
C ALA A 101 4.72 -6.85 2.60
N ASP A 102 5.58 -7.45 3.41
CA ASP A 102 5.17 -8.45 4.40
C ASP A 102 4.24 -7.77 5.42
N PRO A 103 2.97 -8.20 5.57
CA PRO A 103 2.04 -7.60 6.52
C PRO A 103 2.46 -7.74 7.99
N ALA A 104 3.40 -8.65 8.30
CA ALA A 104 3.97 -8.84 9.63
C ALA A 104 5.18 -7.92 9.88
N ASP A 105 5.80 -7.37 8.83
CA ASP A 105 6.82 -6.35 8.95
C ASP A 105 6.16 -4.97 9.13
N LEU A 106 6.27 -4.44 10.35
CA LEU A 106 5.65 -3.18 10.74
C LEU A 106 6.23 -1.98 9.98
N GLU A 107 7.51 -2.02 9.59
CA GLU A 107 8.13 -0.94 8.82
C GLU A 107 7.55 -0.91 7.40
N SER A 108 7.59 -2.06 6.73
CA SER A 108 7.02 -2.21 5.39
C SER A 108 5.51 -1.94 5.35
N TRP A 109 4.78 -2.31 6.41
CA TRP A 109 3.36 -2.00 6.55
C TRP A 109 3.10 -0.49 6.73
N ALA A 110 3.88 0.20 7.55
CA ALA A 110 3.75 1.65 7.75
C ALA A 110 3.99 2.42 6.44
N GLU A 111 5.04 2.04 5.69
CA GLU A 111 5.34 2.61 4.37
C GLU A 111 4.18 2.39 3.40
N GLU A 112 3.58 1.21 3.41
CA GLU A 112 2.42 0.93 2.58
C GLU A 112 1.23 1.85 2.90
N LYS A 113 0.97 2.12 4.18
CA LYS A 113 -0.09 3.06 4.58
C LYS A 113 0.22 4.49 4.24
N TYR A 114 1.48 4.88 4.28
CA TYR A 114 1.92 6.17 3.79
C TYR A 114 1.69 6.31 2.27
N VAL A 115 2.01 5.28 1.47
CA VAL A 115 1.72 5.26 0.03
C VAL A 115 0.22 5.31 -0.25
N GLN A 116 -0.60 4.54 0.46
CA GLN A 116 -2.07 4.57 0.33
C GLN A 116 -2.63 5.96 0.63
N TRP A 117 -2.11 6.61 1.68
CA TRP A 117 -2.47 7.98 2.01
C TRP A 117 -2.08 8.94 0.88
N LEU A 118 -0.83 8.91 0.40
CA LEU A 118 -0.33 9.82 -0.63
C LEU A 118 -1.11 9.67 -1.95
N ASP A 119 -1.44 8.44 -2.34
CA ASP A 119 -2.32 8.14 -3.47
C ASP A 119 -3.70 8.80 -3.31
N SER A 120 -4.30 8.67 -2.12
CA SER A 120 -5.58 9.32 -1.84
C SER A 120 -5.50 10.85 -1.82
N MET A 121 -4.36 11.42 -1.42
CA MET A 121 -4.10 12.85 -1.52
C MET A 121 -3.96 13.28 -2.98
N ASN A 122 -3.26 12.50 -3.82
CA ASN A 122 -3.20 12.73 -5.26
C ASN A 122 -4.60 12.78 -5.88
N ASP A 123 -5.45 11.77 -5.63
CA ASP A 123 -6.82 11.75 -6.17
C ASP A 123 -7.63 12.99 -5.79
N THR A 124 -7.36 13.54 -4.60
CA THR A 124 -8.11 14.69 -4.08
C THR A 124 -7.60 16.00 -4.67
N TYR A 125 -6.29 16.15 -4.83
CA TYR A 125 -5.65 17.44 -5.06
C TYR A 125 -4.93 17.57 -6.40
N GLU A 126 -4.75 16.50 -7.18
CA GLU A 126 -4.03 16.54 -8.47
C GLU A 126 -4.60 17.61 -9.42
N SER A 127 -5.92 17.64 -9.58
CA SER A 127 -6.60 18.63 -10.43
C SER A 127 -6.39 20.06 -9.92
N PHE A 128 -6.46 20.25 -8.60
CA PHE A 128 -6.22 21.55 -7.96
C PHE A 128 -4.76 22.01 -8.09
N CYS A 129 -3.82 21.08 -7.95
CA CYS A 129 -2.39 21.35 -8.03
C CYS A 129 -1.86 21.45 -9.47
N GLY A 130 -2.66 21.05 -10.47
CA GLY A 130 -2.29 21.05 -11.88
C GLY A 130 -1.13 20.09 -12.22
N LYS A 131 -0.83 19.14 -11.32
CA LYS A 131 0.24 18.14 -11.48
C LYS A 131 -0.03 16.93 -10.58
N SER A 132 0.45 15.77 -11.00
CA SER A 132 0.44 14.58 -10.15
C SER A 132 1.33 14.76 -8.93
N ILE A 133 0.87 14.25 -7.79
CA ILE A 133 1.52 14.31 -6.49
C ILE A 133 2.13 12.94 -6.21
N LYS A 134 3.43 12.79 -6.45
CA LYS A 134 4.13 11.50 -6.33
C LYS A 134 5.02 11.41 -5.09
N LYS A 135 5.29 12.54 -4.44
CA LYS A 135 6.05 12.67 -3.20
C LYS A 135 5.54 13.85 -2.38
N LEU A 136 5.88 13.88 -1.09
CA LEU A 136 5.40 14.91 -0.16
C LEU A 136 5.82 16.33 -0.57
N GLU A 137 6.98 16.48 -1.20
CA GLU A 137 7.47 17.79 -1.67
C GLU A 137 6.56 18.38 -2.75
N ASP A 138 5.96 17.53 -3.60
CA ASP A 138 5.03 17.99 -4.62
C ASP A 138 3.77 18.55 -3.97
N TYR A 139 3.26 17.87 -2.94
CA TYR A 139 2.13 18.30 -2.13
C TYR A 139 2.44 19.62 -1.41
N ARG A 140 3.60 19.68 -0.72
CA ARG A 140 4.07 20.88 0.00
C ARG A 140 4.23 22.09 -0.89
N SER A 141 4.71 21.91 -2.12
CA SER A 141 4.84 22.99 -3.09
C SER A 141 3.48 23.54 -3.53
N CYS A 142 2.43 22.71 -3.53
CA CYS A 142 1.09 23.09 -3.93
C CYS A 142 0.31 23.74 -2.77
N ILE A 143 0.34 23.10 -1.59
CA ILE A 143 -0.42 23.51 -0.40
C ILE A 143 0.52 23.65 0.81
N PRO A 144 1.37 24.70 0.84
CA PRO A 144 2.44 24.83 1.84
C PRO A 144 1.95 25.13 3.26
N THR A 145 0.66 25.43 3.44
CA THR A 145 0.04 25.72 4.74
C THR A 145 -0.73 24.54 5.32
N ASP A 146 -0.76 23.40 4.61
CA ASP A 146 -1.42 22.19 5.07
C ASP A 146 -0.48 21.38 5.99
N PRO A 147 -0.89 21.04 7.23
CA PRO A 147 -0.11 20.21 8.14
C PRO A 147 0.32 18.86 7.54
N HIS A 148 -0.48 18.27 6.65
CA HIS A 148 -0.11 17.04 5.95
C HIS A 148 1.18 17.15 5.17
N ALA A 149 1.52 18.34 4.66
CA ALA A 149 2.74 18.58 3.90
C ALA A 149 4.02 18.47 4.74
N TYR A 150 3.89 18.30 6.05
CA TYR A 150 4.98 18.31 7.02
C TYR A 150 5.10 16.99 7.79
N ILE A 151 4.52 15.90 7.26
CA ILE A 151 4.82 14.54 7.75
C ILE A 151 6.32 14.28 7.63
N ALA A 152 6.96 14.01 8.78
CA ALA A 152 8.38 13.71 8.92
C ALA A 152 8.64 12.21 8.97
N SER A 153 7.81 11.46 9.70
CA SER A 153 7.84 10.01 9.74
C SER A 153 6.45 9.40 9.87
N VAL A 154 6.32 8.17 9.37
CA VAL A 154 5.17 7.30 9.59
C VAL A 154 5.71 5.95 10.05
N GLU A 155 5.31 5.54 11.23
CA GLU A 155 5.76 4.31 11.90
C GLU A 155 4.55 3.49 12.33
N ALA A 156 4.75 2.20 12.56
CA ALA A 156 3.73 1.32 13.09
C ALA A 156 4.16 0.70 14.43
N PRO A 157 3.63 1.19 15.56
CA PRO A 157 3.90 0.58 16.86
C PRO A 157 3.34 -0.84 16.98
N ALA A 158 2.25 -1.13 16.27
CA ALA A 158 1.60 -2.41 16.20
C ALA A 158 0.78 -2.50 14.91
N ARG A 159 0.39 -3.71 14.50
CA ARG A 159 -0.47 -3.88 13.33
C ARG A 159 -1.82 -3.20 13.55
N GLY A 160 -2.24 -2.36 12.60
CA GLY A 160 -3.46 -1.57 12.72
C GLY A 160 -3.28 -0.26 13.49
N GLU A 161 -2.08 0.02 14.03
CA GLU A 161 -1.74 1.29 14.68
C GLU A 161 -0.67 2.05 13.91
N LEU A 162 -0.91 3.32 13.60
CA LEU A 162 0.10 4.22 13.03
C LEU A 162 0.49 5.32 14.01
N LEU A 163 1.77 5.69 13.97
CA LEU A 163 2.34 6.88 14.60
C LEU A 163 2.92 7.77 13.52
N VAL A 164 2.38 8.98 13.41
CA VAL A 164 2.81 10.00 12.45
C VAL A 164 3.47 11.13 13.21
N THR A 165 4.66 11.52 12.78
CA THR A 165 5.35 12.69 13.34
C THR A 165 5.29 13.83 12.34
N LEU A 166 4.87 15.02 12.79
CA LEU A 166 4.89 16.26 12.01
C LEU A 166 6.10 17.10 12.38
N ALA A 167 6.85 17.53 11.37
CA ALA A 167 7.88 18.55 11.50
C ALA A 167 7.26 19.94 11.67
N ASP A 168 8.01 20.84 12.30
CA ASP A 168 7.67 22.26 12.32
C ASP A 168 7.62 22.84 10.90
N GLY A 169 6.75 23.84 10.68
CA GLY A 169 6.50 24.31 9.32
C GLY A 169 5.53 25.46 9.18
N LYS A 170 5.27 25.87 7.93
CA LYS A 170 4.36 26.99 7.61
C LYS A 170 2.90 26.69 7.91
N TRP A 171 2.58 25.44 8.22
CA TRP A 171 1.25 25.01 8.62
C TRP A 171 0.84 25.52 10.01
N GLN A 172 1.82 25.77 10.89
CA GLN A 172 1.56 26.19 12.28
C GLN A 172 0.92 27.58 12.32
N ASN A 173 -0.11 27.73 13.17
CA ASN A 173 -0.94 28.93 13.28
C ASN A 173 -1.52 29.40 11.94
N ASN A 174 -1.93 28.46 11.10
CA ASN A 174 -2.42 28.73 9.76
C ASN A 174 -3.81 28.11 9.54
N THR A 175 -4.20 27.94 8.28
CA THR A 175 -5.54 27.57 7.84
C THR A 175 -6.10 26.33 8.53
N TYR A 176 -5.26 25.33 8.80
CA TYR A 176 -5.64 24.06 9.42
C TYR A 176 -4.96 23.83 10.77
N ASP A 177 -4.43 24.88 11.38
CA ASP A 177 -3.91 24.86 12.74
C ASP A 177 -4.38 26.11 13.47
N THR A 178 -5.53 25.97 14.10
CA THR A 178 -6.24 27.05 14.79
C THR A 178 -6.58 26.62 16.21
N ALA A 179 -6.90 27.57 17.08
CA ALA A 179 -7.34 27.28 18.44
C ALA A 179 -8.60 26.38 18.53
N ARG A 180 -9.34 26.19 17.42
CA ARG A 180 -10.51 25.30 17.35
C ARG A 180 -10.24 23.98 16.64
N ILE A 181 -9.22 23.93 15.79
CA ILE A 181 -8.84 22.77 15.00
C ILE A 181 -7.31 22.73 15.01
N PRO A 182 -6.70 22.08 16.02
CA PRO A 182 -5.27 21.85 16.05
C PRO A 182 -4.83 21.06 14.81
N GLY A 183 -3.66 21.37 14.26
CA GLY A 183 -3.15 20.70 13.06
C GLY A 183 -2.98 19.18 13.24
N VAL A 184 -2.60 18.74 14.45
CA VAL A 184 -2.52 17.31 14.78
C VAL A 184 -3.88 16.60 14.72
N ASP A 185 -4.98 17.28 15.09
CA ASP A 185 -6.35 16.74 15.00
C ASP A 185 -6.82 16.67 13.55
N PHE A 186 -6.48 17.70 12.77
CA PHE A 186 -6.78 17.74 11.35
C PHE A 186 -6.11 16.57 10.60
N VAL A 187 -4.81 16.35 10.83
CA VAL A 187 -4.08 15.24 10.20
C VAL A 187 -4.60 13.90 10.69
N SER A 188 -4.82 13.73 12.00
CA SER A 188 -5.19 12.42 12.55
C SER A 188 -6.54 11.94 12.01
N GLY A 189 -7.54 12.83 11.98
CA GLY A 189 -8.87 12.54 11.46
C GLY A 189 -8.88 12.36 9.93
N ASN A 190 -8.14 13.18 9.18
CA ASN A 190 -8.13 13.08 7.72
C ASN A 190 -7.32 11.87 7.22
N MET A 191 -6.14 11.64 7.79
CA MET A 191 -5.23 10.60 7.32
C MET A 191 -5.82 9.20 7.51
N ILE A 192 -6.43 8.92 8.66
CA ILE A 192 -7.05 7.60 8.92
C ILE A 192 -8.20 7.32 7.93
N LEU A 193 -8.98 8.35 7.57
CA LEU A 193 -10.04 8.25 6.56
C LEU A 193 -9.48 7.98 5.16
N LYS A 194 -8.44 8.72 4.76
CA LYS A 194 -7.82 8.59 3.43
C LYS A 194 -7.20 7.21 3.23
N ILE A 195 -6.49 6.71 4.23
CA ILE A 195 -5.91 5.37 4.22
C ILE A 195 -7.02 4.32 4.14
N ASN A 196 -8.01 4.38 5.04
CA ASN A 196 -9.04 3.34 5.11
C ASN A 196 -10.01 3.34 3.92
N LYS A 197 -10.14 4.43 3.16
CA LYS A 197 -10.85 4.44 1.86
C LYS A 197 -10.17 3.56 0.80
N LYS A 198 -8.86 3.35 0.94
CA LYS A 198 -8.03 2.57 0.02
C LYS A 198 -7.73 1.17 0.57
N ALA A 199 -7.86 0.98 1.88
CA ALA A 199 -7.63 -0.27 2.57
C ALA A 199 -8.80 -1.26 2.44
N HIS A 200 -8.49 -2.54 2.24
CA HIS A 200 -9.38 -3.66 2.45
C HIS A 200 -9.62 -3.94 3.95
N SER A 201 -10.67 -4.71 4.25
CA SER A 201 -11.15 -4.92 5.62
C SER A 201 -10.11 -5.50 6.58
N SER A 202 -9.20 -6.36 6.11
CA SER A 202 -8.16 -7.01 6.91
C SER A 202 -6.92 -6.14 7.16
N GLU A 203 -6.81 -4.99 6.49
CA GLU A 203 -5.62 -4.13 6.52
C GLU A 203 -5.88 -2.72 7.04
N ALA A 204 -7.08 -2.49 7.59
CA ALA A 204 -7.49 -1.21 8.11
C ALA A 204 -6.55 -0.70 9.21
N VAL A 205 -6.37 0.62 9.22
CA VAL A 205 -5.80 1.34 10.35
C VAL A 205 -6.91 1.58 11.35
N GLU A 206 -6.81 0.95 12.51
CA GLU A 206 -7.77 1.06 13.60
C GLU A 206 -7.51 2.29 14.46
N LYS A 207 -6.23 2.67 14.58
CA LYS A 207 -5.80 3.81 15.39
C LYS A 207 -4.64 4.53 14.72
N LEU A 208 -4.71 5.86 14.66
CA LEU A 208 -3.66 6.70 14.10
C LEU A 208 -3.36 7.83 15.08
N THR A 209 -2.14 7.84 15.60
CA THR A 209 -1.63 8.89 16.47
C THR A 209 -0.78 9.85 15.67
N VAL A 210 -1.04 11.15 15.77
CA VAL A 210 -0.20 12.20 15.18
C VAL A 210 0.42 13.00 16.31
N LYS A 211 1.73 13.26 16.24
CA LYS A 211 2.44 14.14 17.19
C LYS A 211 3.32 15.14 16.45
N THR A 212 3.62 16.26 17.09
CA THR A 212 4.70 17.15 16.64
C THR A 212 6.07 16.57 17.03
N GLU A 213 7.13 16.89 16.27
CA GLU A 213 8.51 16.44 16.57
C GLU A 213 8.95 16.81 18.00
N ASN A 214 8.53 17.99 18.48
CA ASN A 214 8.83 18.46 19.83
C ASN A 214 7.95 17.78 20.92
N GLY A 215 6.99 16.94 20.52
CA GLY A 215 6.11 16.17 21.40
C GLY A 215 5.09 16.98 22.21
N LYS A 216 4.95 18.30 21.97
CA LYS A 216 4.04 19.16 22.74
C LYS A 216 2.58 18.96 22.39
N GLU A 217 2.32 18.58 21.15
CA GLU A 217 0.98 18.37 20.62
C GLU A 217 0.87 16.95 20.10
N SER A 218 -0.26 16.30 20.43
CA SER A 218 -0.58 14.96 19.99
C SER A 218 -2.09 14.78 19.87
N SER A 219 -2.49 13.99 18.90
CA SER A 219 -3.88 13.61 18.64
C SER A 219 -3.97 12.14 18.27
N THR A 220 -5.08 11.49 18.58
CA THR A 220 -5.33 10.11 18.18
C THR A 220 -6.72 9.99 17.58
N GLY A 221 -6.78 9.62 16.31
CA GLY A 221 -8.02 9.21 15.64
C GLY A 221 -8.19 7.70 15.70
N THR A 222 -9.42 7.22 15.90
CA THR A 222 -9.77 5.80 15.79
C THR A 222 -10.76 5.56 14.67
N ARG A 223 -10.73 4.38 14.05
CA ARG A 223 -11.62 4.03 12.95
C ARG A 223 -13.10 4.14 13.32
N GLU A 224 -13.45 3.73 14.54
CA GLU A 224 -14.83 3.75 15.08
C GLU A 224 -15.45 5.15 15.09
N GLN A 225 -14.64 6.19 15.31
CA GLN A 225 -15.11 7.58 15.31
C GLN A 225 -15.63 8.03 13.94
N TRP A 226 -15.30 7.30 12.88
CA TRP A 226 -15.52 7.72 11.50
C TRP A 226 -16.28 6.70 10.65
N SER A 227 -16.71 5.59 11.23
CA SER A 227 -17.50 4.54 10.57
C SER A 227 -19.02 4.73 10.67
N GLN A 228 -19.49 5.94 11.01
CA GLN A 228 -20.91 6.30 11.12
C GLN A 228 -21.44 6.97 9.86
#